data_AF-A0A661PFB2-F1
#
_entry.id   AF-A0A661PFB2-F1
#
_cell.length_a   1.000
_cell.length_b   1.000
_cell.length_c   1.000
_cell.angle_alpha   90.00
_cell.angle_beta   90.00
_cell.angle_gamma   90.00
#
_symmetry.space_group_name_H-M   'P 1'
#
loop_
_entity.id
_entity.type
_entity.pdbx_description
1 polymer ?
#
loop_
_entity_poly.entity_id
_entity_poly.type
_entity_poly.pdbx_seq_one_letter_code
_entity_poly.pdbx_strand_id
1 'polypeptide(L)'
;MPSLIRSWFHLAAPIALLVVVTGCDEDSSLDCNSYLDESPSGSHVTVQLINQRAEPIFFSHWEGCSSWGDLAGVEAPDGSTAEPPTFGFSCEFWQDHDTMPAVGCEAVSLTAVAPGGTHQVDWAPVYYQTQEMPESCFAGEVRNPCIQARTATAGTYTFSAVAHTAAEGCDGMEDPCPCEGPAQDTCSASGMLLSPAGDLLNASATLDYPTATEVDIIFQ
;
A
#
# COMPACT_ATOMS: atom_id res chain seq x y z
N MET A 1 -53.86 39.04 -17.18
CA MET A 1 -52.94 40.14 -16.78
C MET A 1 -51.63 39.92 -17.53
N PRO A 2 -51.26 40.84 -18.44
CA PRO A 2 -50.05 40.75 -19.25
C PRO A 2 -48.84 41.36 -18.51
N SER A 3 -47.66 41.39 -19.16
CA SER A 3 -46.46 42.19 -18.82
C SER A 3 -45.41 41.44 -17.97
N LEU A 4 -44.11 41.38 -18.27
CA LEU A 4 -43.27 41.97 -19.33
C LEU A 4 -41.95 41.17 -19.33
N ILE A 5 -41.48 40.78 -20.52
CA ILE A 5 -40.16 40.19 -20.76
C ILE A 5 -39.12 41.32 -20.67
N ARG A 6 -38.10 41.16 -19.81
CA ARG A 6 -37.00 42.12 -19.67
C ARG A 6 -35.71 41.48 -20.22
N SER A 7 -35.48 41.68 -21.51
CA SER A 7 -34.22 41.33 -22.18
C SER A 7 -33.14 42.33 -21.77
N TRP A 8 -32.10 41.86 -21.10
CA TRP A 8 -30.89 42.64 -20.83
C TRP A 8 -29.83 42.28 -21.86
N PHE A 9 -29.53 43.25 -22.74
CA PHE A 9 -28.37 43.24 -23.61
C PHE A 9 -27.13 43.58 -22.77
N HIS A 10 -26.24 42.62 -22.57
CA HIS A 10 -24.90 42.90 -22.05
C HIS A 10 -23.96 43.19 -23.22
N LEU A 11 -23.38 44.40 -23.19
CA LEU A 11 -22.32 44.85 -24.09
C LEU A 11 -21.10 43.95 -23.93
N ALA A 12 -20.69 43.31 -25.03
CA ALA A 12 -19.39 42.67 -25.16
C ALA A 12 -18.32 43.75 -25.33
N ALA A 13 -17.48 43.94 -24.32
CA ALA A 13 -16.24 44.69 -24.45
C ALA A 13 -15.14 43.75 -24.99
N PRO A 14 -14.41 44.12 -26.06
CA PRO A 14 -13.26 43.34 -26.52
C PRO A 14 -12.11 43.53 -25.54
N ILE A 15 -11.85 42.52 -24.72
CA ILE A 15 -10.64 42.43 -23.91
C ILE A 15 -9.49 42.13 -24.87
N ALA A 16 -8.61 43.12 -25.07
CA ALA A 16 -7.35 42.93 -25.78
C ALA A 16 -6.46 42.00 -24.95
N LEU A 17 -6.34 40.74 -25.41
CA LEU A 17 -5.46 39.75 -24.81
C LEU A 17 -4.01 40.10 -25.17
N LEU A 18 -3.31 40.75 -24.23
CA LEU A 18 -1.86 40.96 -24.34
C LEU A 18 -1.18 39.62 -24.03
N VAL A 19 -0.82 38.85 -25.05
CA VAL A 19 -0.02 37.63 -24.91
C VAL A 19 1.42 38.07 -24.63
N VAL A 20 1.76 38.24 -23.35
CA VAL A 20 3.14 38.32 -22.91
C VAL A 20 3.69 36.90 -22.98
N VAL A 21 4.46 36.61 -24.03
CA VAL A 21 5.31 35.42 -24.09
C VAL A 21 6.46 35.68 -23.12
N THR A 22 6.28 35.36 -21.84
CA THR A 22 7.41 35.27 -20.92
C THR A 22 8.30 34.16 -21.46
N GLY A 23 9.54 34.51 -21.80
CA GLY A 23 10.54 33.54 -22.23
C GLY A 23 10.59 32.39 -21.24
N CYS A 24 10.40 31.18 -21.74
CA CYS A 24 10.73 29.95 -21.02
C CYS A 24 12.26 29.92 -20.95
N ASP A 25 12.84 30.61 -19.96
CA ASP A 25 14.21 30.30 -19.55
C ASP A 25 14.19 28.84 -19.11
N GLU A 26 14.78 28.00 -19.95
CA GLU A 26 15.01 26.57 -19.75
C GLU A 26 16.08 26.36 -18.67
N ASP A 27 15.86 26.95 -17.49
CA ASP A 27 16.57 26.57 -16.26
C ASP A 27 15.93 25.26 -15.74
N SER A 28 15.81 24.30 -16.64
CA SER A 28 15.36 22.93 -16.40
C SER A 28 16.51 22.12 -15.79
N SER A 29 17.15 22.66 -14.75
CA SER A 29 17.79 21.80 -13.77
C SER A 29 16.68 20.98 -13.13
N LEU A 30 16.37 19.84 -13.75
CA LEU A 30 15.41 18.88 -13.25
C LEU A 30 15.83 18.55 -11.82
N ASP A 31 15.01 18.97 -10.87
CA ASP A 31 15.28 18.79 -9.46
C ASP A 31 15.01 17.34 -9.09
N CYS A 32 16.03 16.48 -9.23
CA CYS A 32 15.90 15.06 -8.89
C CYS A 32 15.48 14.84 -7.43
N ASN A 33 15.63 15.85 -6.56
CA ASN A 33 15.15 15.79 -5.18
C ASN A 33 13.62 15.64 -5.07
N SER A 34 12.84 16.00 -6.10
CA SER A 34 11.38 15.80 -6.10
C SER A 34 10.99 14.31 -6.08
N TYR A 35 11.93 13.43 -6.42
CA TYR A 35 11.78 11.98 -6.47
C TYR A 35 12.30 11.26 -5.22
N LEU A 36 12.83 11.99 -4.23
CA LEU A 36 13.21 11.39 -2.95
C LEU A 36 11.97 11.00 -2.14
N ASP A 37 12.10 9.93 -1.35
CA ASP A 37 11.07 9.49 -0.44
C ASP A 37 10.80 10.56 0.63
N GLU A 38 9.53 10.79 0.95
CA GLU A 38 9.19 11.64 2.08
C GLU A 38 9.48 10.91 3.39
N SER A 39 10.04 11.63 4.36
CA SER A 39 10.04 11.14 5.74
C SER A 39 8.59 11.04 6.21
N PRO A 40 8.08 9.83 6.52
CA PRO A 40 6.69 9.65 6.91
C PRO A 40 6.37 10.52 8.11
N SER A 41 5.26 11.24 8.06
CA SER A 41 4.77 12.02 9.18
C SER A 41 3.35 11.64 9.56
N GLY A 42 3.08 11.62 10.86
CA GLY A 42 1.76 11.28 11.40
C GLY A 42 1.76 10.07 12.32
N SER A 43 0.56 9.66 12.72
CA SER A 43 0.38 8.56 13.67
C SER A 43 0.34 7.22 12.94
N HIS A 44 0.94 6.20 13.54
CA HIS A 44 0.74 4.82 13.08
C HIS A 44 -0.72 4.41 13.27
N VAL A 45 -1.18 3.48 12.42
CA VAL A 45 -2.48 2.82 12.55
C VAL A 45 -2.25 1.37 12.93
N THR A 46 -2.86 0.93 14.01
CA THR A 46 -2.90 -0.50 14.39
C THR A 46 -4.10 -1.15 13.69
N VAL A 47 -3.83 -2.14 12.85
CA VAL A 47 -4.83 -2.95 12.17
C VAL A 47 -5.02 -4.25 12.92
N GLN A 48 -6.22 -4.51 13.43
CA GLN A 48 -6.57 -5.73 14.13
C GLN A 48 -7.25 -6.71 13.18
N LEU A 49 -6.62 -7.84 12.90
CA LEU A 49 -7.19 -8.96 12.15
C LEU A 49 -7.87 -9.91 13.14
N ILE A 50 -9.19 -9.89 13.18
CA ILE A 50 -10.00 -10.59 14.20
C ILE A 50 -10.68 -11.79 13.57
N ASN A 51 -10.45 -12.97 14.13
CA ASN A 51 -11.13 -14.20 13.70
C ASN A 51 -12.39 -14.45 14.54
N GLN A 52 -13.59 -14.18 14.01
CA GLN A 52 -14.87 -14.52 14.66
C GLN A 52 -15.43 -15.90 14.25
N ARG A 53 -14.69 -16.65 13.44
CA ARG A 53 -15.09 -18.00 13.02
C ARG A 53 -14.90 -19.00 14.16
N ALA A 54 -15.51 -20.17 14.01
CA ALA A 54 -15.30 -21.31 14.91
C ALA A 54 -14.02 -22.10 14.61
N GLU A 55 -13.33 -21.78 13.52
CA GLU A 55 -12.13 -22.45 13.00
C GLU A 55 -10.98 -21.45 12.88
N PRO A 56 -9.71 -21.88 12.97
CA PRO A 56 -8.58 -20.99 12.77
C PRO A 56 -8.55 -20.43 11.34
N ILE A 57 -7.90 -19.28 11.19
CA ILE A 57 -7.56 -18.68 9.88
C ILE A 57 -6.05 -18.52 9.77
N PHE A 58 -5.55 -18.51 8.54
CA PHE A 58 -4.13 -18.46 8.25
C PHE A 58 -3.83 -17.31 7.29
N PHE A 59 -2.89 -16.47 7.66
CA PHE A 59 -2.30 -15.46 6.79
C PHE A 59 -0.95 -15.97 6.31
N SER A 60 -0.61 -15.71 5.06
CA SER A 60 0.68 -16.10 4.53
C SER A 60 1.24 -15.00 3.65
N HIS A 61 2.54 -14.80 3.77
CA HIS A 61 3.27 -13.89 2.92
C HIS A 61 3.89 -14.66 1.74
N TRP A 62 3.03 -15.17 0.83
CA TRP A 62 3.47 -16.07 -0.24
C TRP A 62 3.89 -15.34 -1.53
N GLU A 63 3.33 -14.17 -1.82
CA GLU A 63 3.51 -13.52 -3.13
C GLU A 63 4.40 -12.28 -3.06
N GLY A 64 5.71 -12.53 -3.10
CA GLY A 64 6.74 -11.53 -3.41
C GLY A 64 7.41 -10.91 -2.21
N CYS A 65 8.48 -10.15 -2.44
CA CYS A 65 9.28 -9.55 -1.38
C CYS A 65 8.58 -8.32 -0.75
N SER A 66 7.26 -8.40 -0.51
CA SER A 66 6.46 -7.28 -0.03
C SER A 66 6.65 -7.12 1.49
N SER A 67 6.72 -5.88 1.98
CA SER A 67 7.02 -5.62 3.40
C SER A 67 5.78 -5.52 4.30
N TRP A 68 4.57 -5.70 3.76
CA TRP A 68 3.32 -5.37 4.48
C TRP A 68 2.65 -6.55 5.19
N GLY A 69 3.30 -7.72 5.22
CA GLY A 69 2.89 -8.84 6.05
C GLY A 69 1.53 -9.42 5.62
N ASP A 70 0.57 -9.41 6.55
CA ASP A 70 -0.71 -10.13 6.48
C ASP A 70 -1.88 -9.28 5.88
N LEU A 71 -1.60 -8.06 5.38
CA LEU A 71 -2.56 -7.24 4.64
C LEU A 71 -2.51 -7.53 3.13
N ALA A 72 -3.67 -7.49 2.49
CA ALA A 72 -3.82 -7.65 1.04
C ALA A 72 -3.96 -6.32 0.29
N GLY A 73 -4.02 -5.21 1.02
CA GLY A 73 -4.02 -3.87 0.44
C GLY A 73 -4.57 -2.80 1.35
N VAL A 74 -4.10 -1.58 1.11
CA VAL A 74 -4.61 -0.35 1.71
C VAL A 74 -4.94 0.61 0.58
N GLU A 75 -6.23 0.91 0.37
CA GLU A 75 -6.69 1.87 -0.63
C GLU A 75 -6.82 3.26 0.01
N ALA A 76 -6.20 4.26 -0.62
CA ALA A 76 -6.22 5.65 -0.21
C ALA A 76 -7.53 6.35 -0.65
N PRO A 77 -7.85 7.54 -0.10
CA PRO A 77 -9.09 8.26 -0.41
C PRO A 77 -9.25 8.66 -1.89
N ASP A 78 -8.15 8.71 -2.64
CA ASP A 78 -8.13 9.02 -4.08
C ASP A 78 -8.21 7.75 -4.96
N GLY A 79 -8.34 6.57 -4.35
CA GLY A 79 -8.38 5.26 -5.02
C GLY A 79 -7.01 4.69 -5.37
N SER A 80 -5.91 5.36 -5.00
CA SER A 80 -4.57 4.80 -5.15
C SER A 80 -4.32 3.71 -4.11
N THR A 81 -3.48 2.74 -4.45
CA THR A 81 -3.07 1.68 -3.51
C THR A 81 -1.83 2.16 -2.76
N ALA A 82 -1.86 2.11 -1.43
CA ALA A 82 -0.72 2.36 -0.56
C ALA A 82 0.22 1.15 -0.43
N GLU A 83 0.09 0.17 -1.34
CA GLU A 83 0.98 -0.98 -1.40
C GLU A 83 2.25 -0.65 -2.18
N PRO A 84 3.43 -1.04 -1.69
CA PRO A 84 4.62 -1.04 -2.51
C PRO A 84 4.42 -2.12 -3.56
N PRO A 85 4.66 -1.83 -4.84
CA PRO A 85 4.60 -2.88 -5.84
C PRO A 85 5.55 -4.01 -5.46
N THR A 86 5.08 -5.24 -5.68
CA THR A 86 5.73 -6.51 -5.32
C THR A 86 7.20 -6.60 -5.76
N PHE A 87 7.56 -5.87 -6.82
CA PHE A 87 8.93 -5.71 -7.31
C PHE A 87 9.13 -4.29 -7.83
N GLY A 88 9.45 -3.36 -6.94
CA GLY A 88 9.94 -2.04 -7.33
C GLY A 88 10.99 -1.55 -6.36
N PHE A 89 11.98 -0.84 -6.89
CA PHE A 89 12.95 -0.11 -6.07
C PHE A 89 12.50 1.34 -5.91
N SER A 90 12.89 1.96 -4.80
CA SER A 90 12.58 3.37 -4.62
C SER A 90 13.26 4.23 -5.68
N CYS A 91 12.72 5.41 -5.92
CA CYS A 91 13.34 6.37 -6.82
C CYS A 91 14.71 6.83 -6.31
N GLU A 92 14.87 6.96 -4.99
CA GLU A 92 16.16 7.19 -4.34
C GLU A 92 17.15 6.05 -4.63
N PHE A 93 16.70 4.78 -4.59
CA PHE A 93 17.55 3.64 -4.94
C PHE A 93 18.15 3.78 -6.35
N TRP A 94 17.32 4.12 -7.34
CA TRP A 94 17.75 4.29 -8.73
C TRP A 94 18.57 5.57 -8.98
N GLN A 95 18.48 6.57 -8.10
CA GLN A 95 19.36 7.74 -8.10
C GLN A 95 20.77 7.41 -7.59
N ASP A 96 20.89 6.42 -6.71
CA ASP A 96 22.16 6.06 -6.06
C ASP A 96 22.84 4.82 -6.66
N HIS A 97 22.10 3.96 -7.38
CA HIS A 97 22.60 2.68 -7.88
C HIS A 97 22.43 2.54 -9.39
N ASP A 98 23.48 2.00 -10.04
CA ASP A 98 23.51 1.72 -11.47
C ASP A 98 23.02 0.31 -11.84
N THR A 99 22.87 -0.56 -10.84
CA THR A 99 22.60 -1.99 -11.00
C THR A 99 21.58 -2.47 -9.98
N MET A 100 20.76 -3.43 -10.40
CA MET A 100 19.79 -4.08 -9.53
C MET A 100 20.52 -4.97 -8.52
N PRO A 101 20.26 -4.85 -7.21
CA PRO A 101 20.87 -5.71 -6.22
C PRO A 101 20.27 -7.12 -6.37
N ALA A 102 21.00 -8.14 -5.92
CA ALA A 102 20.41 -9.46 -5.77
C ALA A 102 19.34 -9.39 -4.68
N VAL A 103 18.07 -9.31 -5.08
CA VAL A 103 16.95 -9.31 -4.13
C VAL A 103 16.78 -10.73 -3.61
N GLY A 104 17.11 -10.94 -2.35
CA GLY A 104 16.63 -12.09 -1.61
C GLY A 104 15.28 -11.73 -1.01
N CYS A 105 14.20 -12.41 -1.42
CA CYS A 105 12.98 -12.32 -0.63
C CYS A 105 13.25 -12.99 0.73
N GLU A 106 12.79 -12.36 1.81
CA GLU A 106 12.79 -13.00 3.12
C GLU A 106 11.92 -14.27 3.07
N ALA A 107 12.19 -15.20 4.00
CA ALA A 107 11.47 -16.46 4.06
C ALA A 107 9.97 -16.22 4.29
N VAL A 108 9.12 -16.96 3.56
CA VAL A 108 7.67 -16.96 3.73
C VAL A 108 7.32 -17.17 5.21
N SER A 109 6.48 -16.29 5.75
CA SER A 109 5.87 -16.45 7.07
C SER A 109 4.42 -16.92 6.94
N LEU A 110 4.01 -17.79 7.86
CA LEU A 110 2.62 -18.21 8.06
C LEU A 110 2.18 -17.77 9.45
N THR A 111 1.10 -16.99 9.53
CA THR A 111 0.47 -16.56 10.78
C THR A 111 -0.86 -17.29 10.96
N ALA A 112 -1.02 -18.08 12.02
CA ALA A 112 -2.31 -18.69 12.38
C ALA A 112 -3.02 -17.84 13.45
N VAL A 113 -4.33 -17.61 13.30
CA VAL A 113 -5.18 -16.91 14.29
C VAL A 113 -6.31 -17.84 14.73
N ALA A 114 -6.32 -18.18 16.03
CA ALA A 114 -7.30 -19.08 16.61
C ALA A 114 -8.74 -18.49 16.59
N PRO A 115 -9.80 -19.31 16.74
CA PRO A 115 -11.16 -18.83 16.95
C PRO A 115 -11.25 -17.82 18.09
N GLY A 116 -11.77 -16.62 17.80
CA GLY A 116 -11.86 -15.51 18.75
C GLY A 116 -10.55 -14.74 18.97
N GLY A 117 -9.46 -15.14 18.29
CA GLY A 117 -8.16 -14.50 18.39
C GLY A 117 -8.03 -13.22 17.55
N THR A 118 -6.98 -12.45 17.85
CA THR A 118 -6.62 -11.22 17.16
C THR A 118 -5.13 -11.25 16.78
N HIS A 119 -4.82 -10.87 15.55
CA HIS A 119 -3.46 -10.54 15.09
C HIS A 119 -3.35 -9.05 14.81
N GLN A 120 -2.24 -8.41 15.17
CA GLN A 120 -2.04 -6.98 14.99
C GLN A 120 -0.98 -6.72 13.93
N VAL A 121 -1.30 -5.84 12.99
CA VAL A 121 -0.38 -5.31 11.97
C VAL A 121 -0.28 -3.81 12.16
N ASP A 122 0.95 -3.29 12.25
CA ASP A 122 1.17 -1.84 12.32
C ASP A 122 1.35 -1.26 10.92
N TRP A 123 0.49 -0.31 10.55
CA TRP A 123 0.61 0.45 9.31
C TRP A 123 1.28 1.80 9.60
N ALA A 124 2.43 2.05 8.97
CA ALA A 124 3.04 3.37 8.93
C ALA A 124 2.24 4.25 7.95
N PRO A 125 2.06 5.56 8.22
CA PRO A 125 1.25 6.45 7.40
C PRO A 125 1.94 6.84 6.09
N VAL A 126 2.20 5.85 5.26
CA VAL A 126 2.90 5.93 3.99
C VAL A 126 2.03 5.30 2.92
N TYR A 127 2.02 5.93 1.76
CA TYR A 127 1.54 5.31 0.53
C TYR A 127 2.61 5.44 -0.53
N TYR A 128 2.52 4.58 -1.54
CA TYR A 128 3.52 4.50 -2.59
C TYR A 128 2.93 4.94 -3.92
N GLN A 129 3.68 5.73 -4.66
CA GLN A 129 3.35 6.11 -6.03
C GLN A 129 4.41 5.60 -6.98
N THR A 130 3.98 5.00 -8.09
CA THR A 130 4.88 4.74 -9.20
C THR A 130 5.23 6.05 -9.88
N GLN A 131 6.52 6.30 -10.08
CA GLN A 131 7.05 7.50 -10.72
C GLN A 131 7.90 7.13 -11.94
N GLU A 132 7.84 8.00 -12.94
CA GLU A 132 8.77 8.01 -14.07
C GLU A 132 9.80 9.11 -13.82
N MET A 133 11.02 8.73 -13.48
CA MET A 133 12.11 9.70 -13.34
C MET A 133 12.62 10.16 -14.71
N PRO A 134 13.05 11.42 -14.85
CA PRO A 134 13.77 11.86 -16.03
C PRO A 134 15.07 11.09 -16.16
N GLU A 135 15.51 10.91 -17.40
CA GLU A 135 16.77 10.22 -17.71
C GLU A 135 17.98 10.75 -16.94
N SER A 136 18.01 12.07 -16.70
CA SER A 136 19.08 12.75 -15.98
C SER A 136 19.13 12.43 -14.48
N CYS A 137 18.08 11.81 -13.92
CA CYS A 137 17.99 11.46 -12.52
C CYS A 137 18.35 10.00 -12.22
N PHE A 138 18.65 9.18 -13.22
CA PHE A 138 19.16 7.82 -12.98
C PHE A 138 20.68 7.83 -12.82
N ALA A 139 21.22 7.06 -11.87
CA ALA A 139 22.67 6.83 -11.77
C ALA A 139 23.21 5.96 -12.92
N GLY A 140 22.37 5.08 -13.50
CA GLY A 140 22.78 4.10 -14.50
C GLY A 140 21.93 4.10 -15.77
N GLU A 141 22.24 3.15 -16.67
CA GLU A 141 21.53 2.95 -17.94
C GLU A 141 20.19 2.24 -17.77
N VAL A 142 20.00 1.52 -16.66
CA VAL A 142 18.74 0.83 -16.34
C VAL A 142 17.69 1.85 -15.94
N ARG A 143 16.61 1.90 -16.70
CA ARG A 143 15.52 2.87 -16.54
C ARG A 143 14.22 2.11 -16.40
N ASN A 144 13.74 2.04 -15.17
CA ASN A 144 12.47 1.43 -14.84
C ASN A 144 11.64 2.45 -14.06
N PRO A 145 10.29 2.32 -14.09
CA PRO A 145 9.45 3.00 -13.13
C PRO A 145 9.95 2.69 -11.72
N CYS A 146 9.96 3.71 -10.87
CA CYS A 146 10.41 3.60 -9.49
C CYS A 146 9.25 3.85 -8.54
N ILE A 147 9.43 3.46 -7.28
CA ILE A 147 8.45 3.72 -6.24
C ILE A 147 8.88 4.97 -5.48
N GLN A 148 7.94 5.83 -5.14
CA GLN A 148 8.16 6.90 -4.21
C GLN A 148 7.23 6.81 -3.01
N ALA A 149 7.80 6.77 -1.81
CA ALA A 149 7.06 6.84 -0.57
C ALA A 149 6.59 8.28 -0.30
N ARG A 150 5.32 8.43 0.03
CA ARG A 150 4.66 9.70 0.33
C ARG A 150 3.91 9.60 1.65
N THR A 151 3.84 10.72 2.38
CA THR A 151 3.06 10.79 3.61
C THR A 151 1.57 10.64 3.32
N ALA A 152 0.90 9.72 4.00
CA ALA A 152 -0.54 9.53 3.91
C ALA A 152 -1.30 10.84 4.13
N THR A 153 -2.20 11.17 3.19
CA THR A 153 -3.07 12.35 3.30
C THR A 153 -4.28 12.05 4.19
N ALA A 154 -4.89 13.08 4.77
CA ALA A 154 -6.10 12.88 5.57
C ALA A 154 -7.29 12.42 4.70
N GLY A 155 -8.05 11.45 5.18
CA GLY A 155 -9.24 10.92 4.53
C GLY A 155 -9.56 9.50 4.95
N THR A 156 -10.53 8.90 4.27
CA THR A 156 -10.98 7.52 4.53
C THR A 156 -10.14 6.53 3.74
N TYR A 157 -9.43 5.65 4.44
CA TYR A 157 -8.68 4.54 3.85
C TYR A 157 -9.47 3.25 3.99
N THR A 158 -9.33 2.35 3.01
CA THR A 158 -9.87 0.98 3.09
C THR A 158 -8.72 0.00 3.27
N PHE A 159 -8.70 -0.68 4.41
CA PHE A 159 -7.77 -1.75 4.70
C PHE A 159 -8.41 -3.08 4.32
N SER A 160 -7.68 -3.94 3.65
CA SER A 160 -8.12 -5.26 3.23
C SER A 160 -7.10 -6.33 3.61
N ALA A 161 -7.61 -7.50 3.97
CA ALA A 161 -6.79 -8.66 4.31
C ALA A 161 -7.39 -9.92 3.67
N VAL A 162 -6.49 -10.83 3.29
CA VAL A 162 -6.82 -12.13 2.74
C VAL A 162 -6.27 -13.19 3.68
N ALA A 163 -7.15 -14.05 4.14
CA ALA A 163 -6.80 -15.21 4.96
C ALA A 163 -7.23 -16.50 4.26
N HIS A 164 -6.75 -17.61 4.78
CA HIS A 164 -7.03 -18.95 4.29
C HIS A 164 -7.59 -19.83 5.41
N THR A 165 -8.40 -20.82 5.06
CA THR A 165 -9.01 -21.73 6.04
C THR A 165 -8.13 -22.93 6.41
N ALA A 166 -7.04 -23.15 5.69
CA ALA A 166 -6.07 -24.20 5.97
C ALA A 166 -4.64 -23.74 5.63
N ALA A 167 -3.66 -24.53 6.08
CA ALA A 167 -2.28 -24.43 5.68
C ALA A 167 -1.79 -25.81 5.22
N GLU A 168 -0.97 -25.86 4.18
CA GLU A 168 -0.31 -27.07 3.68
C GLU A 168 1.20 -26.82 3.55
N GLY A 169 1.97 -27.88 3.34
CA GLY A 169 3.37 -27.72 2.94
C GLY A 169 4.39 -27.57 4.08
N CYS A 170 4.11 -28.09 5.27
CA CYS A 170 5.17 -28.35 6.27
C CYS A 170 6.14 -29.48 5.84
N ASP A 171 6.29 -29.75 4.55
CA ASP A 171 7.14 -30.80 3.99
C ASP A 171 8.59 -30.59 4.48
N GLY A 172 9.02 -31.41 5.44
CA GLY A 172 10.34 -31.36 6.06
C GLY A 172 10.39 -30.85 7.50
N MET A 173 9.28 -30.35 8.06
CA MET A 173 9.10 -30.18 9.51
C MET A 173 8.36 -31.40 10.09
N GLU A 174 8.59 -31.71 11.37
CA GLU A 174 7.83 -32.79 12.03
C GLU A 174 6.34 -32.41 12.10
N ASP A 175 5.49 -33.30 11.61
CA ASP A 175 4.03 -33.20 11.66
C ASP A 175 3.55 -33.40 13.12
N PRO A 176 2.62 -32.59 13.67
CA PRO A 176 1.88 -31.49 13.03
C PRO A 176 2.71 -30.22 12.87
N CYS A 177 2.32 -29.36 11.91
CA CYS A 177 2.97 -28.07 11.71
C CYS A 177 3.12 -27.29 13.05
N PRO A 178 4.21 -26.52 13.26
CA PRO A 178 4.45 -25.82 14.53
C PRO A 178 3.33 -24.82 14.92
N CYS A 179 2.46 -24.45 13.98
CA CYS A 179 1.28 -23.59 14.20
C CYS A 179 -0.07 -24.32 14.21
N GLU A 180 -0.08 -25.65 14.11
CA GLU A 180 -1.27 -26.47 14.31
C GLU A 180 -1.37 -26.89 15.78
N GLY A 181 -1.98 -26.02 16.61
CA GLY A 181 -2.22 -26.33 18.01
C GLY A 181 -3.19 -25.36 18.69
N PRO A 182 -4.04 -25.84 19.60
CA PRO A 182 -5.12 -25.03 20.20
C PRO A 182 -4.66 -24.02 21.27
N ALA A 183 -3.35 -23.75 21.40
CA ALA A 183 -2.79 -23.13 22.60
C ALA A 183 -2.10 -21.77 22.42
N GLN A 184 -2.14 -21.16 21.22
CA GLN A 184 -1.64 -19.80 21.03
C GLN A 184 -2.67 -18.97 20.24
N ASP A 185 -2.97 -17.77 20.72
CA ASP A 185 -3.88 -16.83 20.04
C ASP A 185 -3.35 -16.47 18.65
N THR A 186 -2.02 -16.49 18.51
CA THR A 186 -1.28 -16.32 17.26
C THR A 186 -0.03 -17.19 17.25
N CYS A 187 0.28 -17.82 16.11
CA CYS A 187 1.54 -18.52 15.87
C CYS A 187 2.14 -18.07 14.55
N SER A 188 3.46 -17.82 14.51
CA SER A 188 4.18 -17.49 13.28
C SER A 188 5.29 -18.52 13.02
N ALA A 189 5.34 -19.05 11.81
CA ALA A 189 6.40 -19.96 11.35
C ALA A 189 7.02 -19.43 10.05
N SER A 190 8.33 -19.56 9.89
CA SER A 190 9.06 -19.16 8.68
C SER A 190 9.65 -20.37 7.96
N GLY A 191 9.53 -20.42 6.63
CA GLY A 191 10.09 -21.50 5.82
C GLY A 191 9.58 -21.52 4.37
N MET A 192 10.41 -21.99 3.44
CA MET A 192 10.17 -21.93 1.99
C MET A 192 8.97 -22.75 1.46
N LEU A 193 8.36 -23.59 2.30
CA LEU A 193 7.33 -24.54 1.85
C LEU A 193 5.96 -24.33 2.50
N LEU A 194 5.82 -23.38 3.43
CA LEU A 194 4.52 -23.08 4.03
C LEU A 194 3.65 -22.40 2.98
N SER A 195 2.65 -23.12 2.47
CA SER A 195 1.70 -22.58 1.52
C SER A 195 0.33 -22.51 2.17
N PRO A 196 -0.35 -21.36 2.08
CA PRO A 196 -1.74 -21.29 2.49
C PRO A 196 -2.58 -22.26 1.62
N ALA A 197 -3.61 -22.84 2.19
CA ALA A 197 -4.47 -23.81 1.52
C ALA A 197 -5.94 -23.59 1.88
N GLY A 198 -6.82 -24.38 1.28
CA GLY A 198 -8.26 -24.26 1.51
C GLY A 198 -8.88 -23.02 0.87
N ASP A 199 -9.98 -22.56 1.45
CA ASP A 199 -10.79 -21.47 0.91
C ASP A 199 -10.21 -20.11 1.27
N LEU A 200 -10.29 -19.16 0.33
CA LEU A 200 -9.93 -17.77 0.54
C LEU A 200 -11.02 -17.03 1.31
N LEU A 201 -10.61 -16.32 2.36
CA LEU A 201 -11.45 -15.41 3.13
C LEU A 201 -10.97 -13.98 2.87
N ASN A 202 -11.89 -13.10 2.49
CA ASN A 202 -11.60 -11.70 2.25
C ASN A 202 -12.36 -10.87 3.28
N ALA A 203 -11.68 -9.92 3.91
CA ALA A 203 -12.30 -8.97 4.81
C ALA A 203 -11.69 -7.58 4.61
N SER A 204 -12.49 -6.55 4.85
CA SER A 204 -12.03 -5.16 4.76
C SER A 204 -12.73 -4.29 5.79
N ALA A 205 -12.07 -3.18 6.13
CA ALA A 205 -12.59 -2.17 7.04
C ALA A 205 -12.07 -0.79 6.63
N THR A 206 -12.82 0.25 6.99
CA THR A 206 -12.46 1.63 6.67
C THR A 206 -12.03 2.39 7.92
N LEU A 207 -11.08 3.32 7.76
CA LEU A 207 -10.60 4.18 8.83
C LEU A 207 -10.43 5.62 8.33
N ASP A 208 -10.89 6.59 9.14
CA ASP A 208 -10.70 8.01 8.88
C ASP A 208 -9.37 8.50 9.48
N TYR A 209 -8.34 8.61 8.65
CA TYR A 209 -7.00 9.06 9.03
C TYR A 209 -6.90 10.61 8.98
N PRO A 210 -6.21 11.27 9.93
CA PRO A 210 -5.52 10.74 11.11
C PRO A 210 -6.37 10.71 12.38
N THR A 211 -7.70 10.86 12.26
CA THR A 211 -8.59 10.97 13.42
C THR A 211 -8.77 9.66 14.17
N ALA A 212 -8.63 8.53 13.49
CA ALA A 212 -8.57 7.20 14.07
C ALA A 212 -7.20 6.57 13.82
N THR A 213 -6.75 5.76 14.77
CA THR A 213 -5.45 5.07 14.76
C THR A 213 -5.58 3.56 14.95
N GLU A 214 -6.80 3.05 14.92
CA GLU A 214 -7.11 1.63 15.12
C GLU A 214 -8.26 1.22 14.19
N VAL A 215 -8.13 0.08 13.52
CA VAL A 215 -9.14 -0.47 12.61
C VAL A 215 -9.24 -1.98 12.76
N ASP A 216 -10.47 -2.48 12.81
CA ASP A 216 -10.76 -3.91 13.00
C ASP A 216 -11.23 -4.54 11.69
N ILE A 217 -10.44 -5.46 11.14
CA ILE A 217 -10.82 -6.32 10.02
C ILE A 217 -11.31 -7.65 10.57
N ILE A 218 -12.60 -7.94 10.39
CA ILE A 218 -13.27 -9.08 11.02
C ILE A 218 -13.55 -10.19 9.99
N PHE A 219 -13.05 -11.39 10.26
CA PHE A 219 -13.33 -12.61 9.50
C PHE A 219 -14.49 -13.39 10.13
N GLN A 220 -15.47 -13.77 9.31
CA GLN A 220 -16.71 -14.47 9.72
C GLN A 220 -16.89 -15.82 9.05
#